data_AF-A0A318QPQ9-F1
#
_entry.id   AF-A0A318QPQ9-F1
#
_cell.length_a   1.000
_cell.length_b   1.000
_cell.length_c   1.000
_cell.angle_alpha   90.00
_cell.angle_beta   90.00
_cell.angle_gamma   90.00
#
_symmetry.space_group_name_H-M   'P 1'
#
loop_
_entity.id
_entity.type
_entity.pdbx_description
1 polymer ?
#
loop_
_entity_poly.entity_id
_entity_poly.type
_entity_poly.pdbx_seq_one_letter_code
_entity_poly.pdbx_strand_id
1 'polypeptide(L)'
;MTSPIRKATMAALGADRRCWKEPATSDAETQMRRFGVAYRKAIRTRARTLADLQDKARLVMLCNPKPDTIEGSLARDILAMKGGEE
;
A
#
# COMPACT_ATOMS: atom_id res chain seq x y z
N MET A 1 7.71 -13.12 -11.73
CA MET A 1 8.07 -11.69 -11.81
C MET A 1 7.16 -10.88 -10.88
N THR A 2 7.70 -9.96 -10.07
CA THR A 2 6.88 -9.10 -9.20
C THR A 2 6.25 -7.96 -10.00
N SER A 3 4.92 -7.84 -9.94
CA SER A 3 4.13 -6.77 -10.58
C SER A 3 4.67 -5.37 -10.22
N PRO A 4 4.59 -4.38 -11.12
CA PRO A 4 4.92 -2.98 -10.81
C PRO A 4 4.19 -2.45 -9.56
N ILE A 5 2.95 -2.89 -9.33
CA ILE A 5 2.16 -2.54 -8.14
C ILE A 5 2.77 -3.16 -6.89
N ARG A 6 3.15 -4.43 -6.94
CA ARG A 6 3.82 -5.12 -5.82
C ARG A 6 5.14 -4.46 -5.43
N LYS A 7 5.96 -4.09 -6.43
CA LYS A 7 7.22 -3.37 -6.19
C LYS A 7 6.99 -2.01 -5.50
N ALA A 8 6.02 -1.24 -5.98
CA ALA A 8 5.68 0.06 -5.39
C ALA A 8 5.11 -0.09 -3.97
N THR A 9 4.27 -1.10 -3.74
CA THR A 9 3.69 -1.40 -2.43
C THR A 9 4.76 -1.74 -1.40
N MET A 10 5.69 -2.64 -1.74
CA MET A 10 6.81 -2.98 -0.85
C MET A 10 7.70 -1.77 -0.54
N ALA A 11 7.93 -0.89 -1.51
CA ALA A 11 8.70 0.34 -1.31
C ALA A 11 7.99 1.31 -0.35
N ALA A 12 6.68 1.47 -0.48
CA ALA A 12 5.87 2.29 0.42
C ALA A 12 5.89 1.72 1.86
N LEU A 13 5.61 0.43 2.04
CA LEU A 13 5.68 -0.22 3.36
C LEU A 13 7.08 -0.11 3.99
N GLY A 14 8.13 -0.24 3.17
CA GLY A 14 9.51 -0.08 3.61
C GLY A 14 9.87 1.34 4.04
N ALA A 15 9.33 2.36 3.36
CA ALA A 15 9.54 3.76 3.71
C ALA A 15 8.78 4.15 4.98
N ASP A 16 7.51 3.73 5.11
CA ASP A 16 6.70 3.93 6.31
C ASP A 16 7.39 3.34 7.55
N ARG A 17 7.81 2.07 7.50
CA ARG A 17 8.51 1.42 8.61
C ARG A 17 9.79 2.14 9.05
N ARG A 18 10.51 2.78 8.11
CA ARG A 18 11.73 3.56 8.42
C ARG A 18 11.38 4.90 9.04
N CYS A 19 10.34 5.57 8.53
CA CYS A 19 9.85 6.83 9.07
C CYS A 19 9.50 6.71 10.56
N TRP A 20 8.88 5.61 11.00
CA TRP A 20 8.52 5.37 12.40
C TRP A 20 9.72 5.04 13.32
N LYS A 21 10.88 4.70 12.77
CA LYS A 21 12.10 4.38 13.53
C LYS A 21 13.05 5.57 13.69
N GLU A 22 12.87 6.60 12.88
CA GLU A 22 13.72 7.78 12.88
C GLU A 22 13.05 8.86 13.77
N PRO A 23 13.81 9.57 14.63
CA PRO A 23 13.33 10.81 15.23
C PRO A 23 12.91 11.76 14.10
N ALA A 24 12.10 12.78 14.39
CA ALA A 24 11.66 13.77 13.40
C ALA A 24 12.86 14.60 12.87
N THR A 25 13.61 14.01 11.94
CA THR A 25 14.82 14.54 11.29
C THR A 25 14.57 14.71 9.79
N SER A 26 15.55 15.26 9.07
CA SER A 26 15.57 15.32 7.61
C SER A 26 15.39 13.94 6.93
N ASP A 27 15.74 12.86 7.63
CA ASP A 27 15.62 11.50 7.11
C ASP A 27 14.16 11.03 7.12
N ALA A 28 13.41 11.36 8.18
CA ALA A 28 11.97 11.09 8.27
C ALA A 28 11.20 11.81 7.14
N GLU A 29 11.52 13.07 6.86
CA GLU A 29 10.93 13.81 5.74
C GLU A 29 11.25 13.13 4.39
N THR A 30 12.49 12.67 4.22
CA THR A 30 12.91 11.92 3.04
C THR A 30 12.12 10.61 2.89
N GLN A 31 11.87 9.88 3.98
CA GLN A 31 11.04 8.67 3.93
C GLN A 31 9.57 8.98 3.62
N MET A 32 8.99 10.04 4.18
CA MET A 32 7.62 10.47 3.85
C MET A 32 7.48 10.82 2.35
N ARG A 33 8.46 11.50 1.77
CA ARG A 33 8.50 11.79 0.33
C ARG A 33 8.57 10.51 -0.49
N ARG A 34 9.45 9.57 -0.11
CA ARG A 34 9.58 8.26 -0.78
C ARG A 34 8.29 7.45 -0.71
N PHE A 35 7.63 7.46 0.45
CA PHE A 35 6.32 6.86 0.64
C PHE A 35 5.30 7.46 -0.33
N GLY A 36 5.15 8.79 -0.36
CA GLY A 36 4.17 9.46 -1.21
C GLY A 36 4.39 9.22 -2.72
N VAL A 37 5.63 9.05 -3.18
CA VAL A 37 5.95 8.69 -4.57
C VAL A 37 5.54 7.24 -4.85
N ALA A 38 5.91 6.31 -3.98
CA ALA A 38 5.60 4.90 -4.14
C ALA A 38 4.09 4.63 -4.08
N TYR A 39 3.39 5.27 -3.14
CA TYR A 39 1.94 5.21 -2.99
C TYR A 39 1.21 5.71 -4.25
N ARG A 40 1.58 6.89 -4.76
CA ARG A 40 1.01 7.44 -6.02
C ARG A 40 1.25 6.52 -7.21
N LYS A 41 2.44 5.91 -7.30
CA LYS A 41 2.76 4.94 -8.36
C LYS A 41 1.88 3.70 -8.29
N ALA A 42 1.70 3.13 -7.10
CA ALA A 42 0.83 1.97 -6.90
C ALA A 42 -0.63 2.28 -7.29
N ILE A 43 -1.20 3.39 -6.83
CA ILE A 43 -2.60 3.74 -7.11
C ILE A 43 -2.84 4.01 -8.58
N ARG A 44 -1.95 4.77 -9.25
CA ARG A 44 -2.09 5.14 -10.67
C ARG A 44 -1.89 3.96 -11.62
N THR A 45 -1.17 2.92 -11.20
CA THR A 45 -0.95 1.74 -12.04
C THR A 45 -2.22 0.89 -12.08
N ARG A 46 -2.72 0.55 -13.26
CA ARG A 46 -3.90 -0.31 -13.41
C ARG A 46 -3.63 -1.71 -12.86
N ALA A 47 -4.49 -2.19 -11.97
CA ALA A 47 -4.45 -3.56 -11.47
C ALA A 47 -4.93 -4.53 -12.55
N ARG A 48 -4.23 -5.66 -12.71
CA ARG A 48 -4.57 -6.71 -13.69
C ARG A 48 -4.93 -8.03 -13.03
N THR A 49 -4.63 -8.18 -11.75
CA THR A 49 -4.82 -9.41 -10.98
C THR A 49 -5.42 -9.12 -9.61
N LEU A 50 -6.01 -10.13 -8.97
CA LEU A 50 -6.45 -10.02 -7.57
C LEU A 50 -5.28 -9.65 -6.65
N ALA A 51 -4.09 -10.20 -6.91
CA ALA A 51 -2.89 -9.86 -6.14
C ALA A 51 -2.53 -8.36 -6.23
N ASP A 52 -2.69 -7.74 -7.41
CA ASP A 52 -2.51 -6.28 -7.57
C ASP A 52 -3.53 -5.49 -6.74
N LEU A 53 -4.79 -5.94 -6.70
CA LEU A 53 -5.84 -5.31 -5.89
C LEU A 53 -5.54 -5.45 -4.41
N GLN A 54 -5.08 -6.62 -3.96
CA GLN A 54 -4.66 -6.87 -2.58
C GLN A 54 -3.46 -5.99 -2.19
N ASP A 55 -2.48 -5.82 -3.08
CA ASP A 55 -1.35 -4.91 -2.83
C ASP A 55 -1.80 -3.46 -2.67
N LYS A 56 -2.77 -2.99 -3.47
CA LYS A 56 -3.38 -1.66 -3.28
C LYS A 56 -4.16 -1.56 -1.98
N ALA A 57 -4.95 -2.58 -1.63
CA ALA A 57 -5.73 -2.63 -0.41
C ALA A 57 -4.85 -2.56 0.84
N ARG A 58 -3.65 -3.18 0.82
CA ARG A 58 -2.64 -3.03 1.90
C ARG A 58 -2.23 -1.57 2.11
N LEU A 59 -2.06 -0.81 1.03
CA LEU A 59 -1.72 0.62 1.12
C LEU A 59 -2.87 1.46 1.65
N VAL A 60 -4.11 1.15 1.26
CA VAL A 60 -5.31 1.82 1.81
C VAL A 60 -5.41 1.56 3.30
N MET A 61 -5.26 0.30 3.74
CA MET A 61 -5.29 -0.05 5.17
C MET A 61 -4.16 0.60 5.97
N LEU A 62 -3.00 0.86 5.35
CA LEU A 62 -1.92 1.58 6.01
C LEU A 62 -2.28 3.05 6.27
N CYS A 63 -2.86 3.74 5.28
CA CYS A 63 -3.18 5.17 5.38
C CYS A 63 -4.50 5.45 6.12
N ASN A 64 -5.48 4.56 5.96
CA ASN A 64 -6.81 4.70 6.51
C ASN A 64 -7.35 3.31 6.91
N PRO A 65 -6.94 2.80 8.09
CA PRO A 65 -7.40 1.50 8.57
C PRO A 65 -8.85 1.50 9.02
N LYS A 66 -9.52 2.66 9.05
CA LYS A 66 -10.81 2.78 9.74
C LYS A 66 -11.93 2.08 8.97
N PRO A 67 -12.68 1.20 9.65
CA PRO A 67 -13.64 0.33 9.02
C PRO A 67 -14.94 1.02 8.59
N ASP A 68 -15.18 2.21 9.13
CA ASP A 68 -16.35 3.07 8.90
C ASP A 68 -16.26 3.83 7.57
N THR A 69 -15.10 3.82 6.91
CA THR A 69 -14.92 4.38 5.57
C THR A 69 -15.16 3.31 4.50
N ILE A 70 -15.79 3.71 3.38
CA ILE A 70 -16.07 2.83 2.25
C ILE A 70 -14.76 2.21 1.75
N GLU A 71 -13.69 3.00 1.67
CA GLU A 71 -12.37 2.56 1.23
C GLU A 71 -11.75 1.52 2.17
N GLY A 72 -11.86 1.72 3.49
CA GLY A 72 -11.37 0.77 4.49
C GLY A 72 -12.19 -0.52 4.59
N SER A 73 -13.51 -0.45 4.35
CA SER A 73 -14.35 -1.64 4.21
C SER A 73 -13.97 -2.44 2.96
N LEU A 74 -13.94 -1.79 1.80
CA LEU A 74 -13.60 -2.43 0.53
C LEU A 74 -12.19 -3.02 0.55
N ALA A 75 -11.22 -2.34 1.15
CA ALA A 75 -9.86 -2.86 1.28
C ALA A 75 -9.82 -4.15 2.12
N ARG A 76 -10.59 -4.23 3.22
CA ARG A 76 -10.71 -5.47 4.01
C ARG A 76 -11.34 -6.59 3.22
N ASP A 77 -12.42 -6.31 2.48
CA ASP A 77 -13.08 -7.31 1.65
C ASP A 77 -12.12 -7.85 0.58
N ILE A 78 -11.37 -6.97 -0.10
CA ILE A 78 -10.35 -7.36 -1.08
C ILE A 78 -9.25 -8.23 -0.47
N LEU A 79 -8.82 -7.92 0.75
CA LEU A 79 -7.81 -8.71 1.45
C LEU A 79 -8.35 -10.07 1.93
N ALA A 80 -9.65 -10.17 2.20
CA ALA A 80 -10.33 -11.40 2.57
C ALA A 80 -10.67 -12.29 1.36
N MET A 81 -10.78 -11.71 0.16
CA MET A 81 -10.98 -12.47 -1.08
C MET A 81 -9.83 -13.46 -1.30
N LYS A 82 -10.17 -14.75 -1.33
CA LYS A 82 -9.27 -15.80 -1.83
C LYS A 82 -9.53 -15.98 -3.32
N GLY A 83 -8.47 -16.07 -4.12
CA GLY A 83 -8.60 -16.42 -5.53
C GLY A 83 -9.31 -17.76 -5.60
N GLY A 84 -10.40 -17.84 -6.35
CA GLY A 84 -11.04 -19.12 -6.65
C GLY A 84 -10.01 -19.99 -7.34
N GLU A 85 -9.43 -20.92 -6.59
CA GLU A 85 -8.88 -22.14 -7.15
C GLU A 85 -10.10 -22.95 -7.61
N GLU A 86 -10.46 -22.79 -8.88
CA GLU A 86 -11.07 -23.87 -9.66
C GLU A 86 -9.95 -24.80 -10.16
#